data_AF-A0A8S2WNJ4-F1
#
_entry.id   AF-A0A8S2WNJ4-F1
#
_cell.length_a   1.000
_cell.length_b   1.000
_cell.length_c   1.000
_cell.angle_alpha   90.00
_cell.angle_beta   90.00
_cell.angle_gamma   90.00
#
_symmetry.space_group_name_H-M   'P 1'
#
loop_
_entity.id
_entity.type
_entity.pdbx_description
1 polymer ?
#
loop_
_entity_poly.entity_id
_entity_poly.type
_entity_poly.pdbx_seq_one_letter_code
_entity_poly.pdbx_strand_id
1 'polypeptide(L)' 'MCSTAFPDIQKECLISTDPGKYHYVAQGMLTIDNVDDAEEM' A
#
# COMPACT_ATOMS: atom_id res chain seq x y z
N MET A 1 0.07 -2.06 -3.98
CA MET A 1 -1.32 -2.39 -3.59
C MET A 1 -1.98 -1.28 -2.77
N CYS A 2 -1.33 -0.77 -1.72
CA CYS A 2 -1.83 0.41 -0.96
C CYS A 2 -1.51 1.76 -1.65
N SER A 3 -0.80 1.76 -2.78
CA SER A 3 -0.59 2.94 -3.62
C SER A 3 -1.89 3.36 -4.32
N THR A 4 -2.08 4.67 -4.53
CA THR A 4 -3.25 5.26 -5.20
C THR A 4 -3.36 4.89 -6.69
N ALA A 5 -2.32 4.28 -7.27
CA ALA A 5 -2.27 3.90 -8.68
C ALA A 5 -3.27 2.78 -9.06
N PHE A 6 -3.77 2.00 -8.09
CA PHE A 6 -4.59 0.81 -8.36
C PHE A 6 -5.93 0.82 -7.61
N PRO A 7 -6.86 1.72 -7.98
CA PRO A 7 -8.12 1.90 -7.26
C PRO A 7 -9.08 0.71 -7.36
N ASP A 8 -8.99 -0.11 -8.40
CA ASP A 8 -9.90 -1.25 -8.57
C ASP A 8 -9.50 -2.43 -7.69
N ILE A 9 -8.19 -2.71 -7.56
CA ILE A 9 -7.67 -3.73 -6.64
C ILE A 9 -8.01 -3.38 -5.19
N GLN A 10 -8.02 -2.09 -4.83
CA GLN A 10 -8.41 -1.65 -3.49
C GLN A 10 -9.88 -1.98 -3.18
N LYS A 11 -10.77 -1.84 -4.17
CA LYS A 11 -12.18 -2.19 -4.02
C LYS A 11 -12.39 -3.70 -3.94
N GLU A 12 -11.71 -4.47 -4.80
CA GLU A 12 -11.82 -5.93 -4.81
C GLU A 12 -11.28 -6.57 -3.53
N CYS A 13 -10.15 -6.07 -3.03
CA CYS A 13 -9.52 -6.58 -1.81
C CYS A 13 -10.09 -5.95 -0.52
N LEU A 14 -11.02 -5.00 -0.61
CA LEU A 14 -11.60 -4.26 0.53
C LEU A 14 -10.54 -3.59 1.41
N ILE A 15 -9.53 -2.99 0.77
CA ILE A 15 -8.39 -2.37 1.45
C ILE A 15 -8.35 -0.84 1.26
N SER A 16 -7.77 -0.16 2.24
CA SER A 16 -7.50 1.28 2.25
C SER A 16 -6.13 1.55 1.62
N THR A 17 -5.96 2.75 1.05
CA THR A 17 -4.66 3.27 0.59
C THR A 17 -3.70 3.65 1.74
N ASP A 18 -4.11 3.43 2.98
CA ASP A 18 -3.31 3.79 4.15
C ASP A 18 -2.77 2.50 4.76
N PRO A 19 -1.49 2.16 4.50
CA PRO A 19 -0.89 0.96 5.04
C PRO A 19 -0.79 0.99 6.58
N GLY A 20 -0.83 2.18 7.20
CA GLY A 20 -0.81 2.36 8.66
C GLY A 20 -2.02 1.75 9.38
N LYS A 21 -3.13 1.49 8.67
CA LYS A 21 -4.32 0.86 9.24
C LYS A 21 -4.16 -0.64 9.48
N TYR A 22 -3.12 -1.25 8.92
CA TYR A 22 -2.92 -2.69 8.96
C TYR A 22 -1.79 -3.04 9.93
N HIS A 23 -2.17 -3.38 11.17
CA HIS A 23 -1.22 -3.66 12.25
C HIS A 23 -0.13 -4.69 11.89
N TYR A 24 -0.46 -5.69 11.06
CA TYR A 24 0.50 -6.71 10.66
C TYR A 24 1.60 -6.22 9.70
N VAL A 25 1.38 -5.11 8.98
CA VAL A 25 2.37 -4.55 8.04
C VAL A 25 2.92 -3.19 8.48
N ALA A 26 2.27 -2.52 9.42
CA ALA A 26 2.66 -1.21 9.95
C ALA A 26 3.57 -1.27 11.20
N GLN A 27 4.30 -2.36 11.39
CA GLN A 27 5.18 -2.53 12.55
C GLN A 27 6.52 -1.77 12.43
N GLY A 28 6.91 -1.43 11.19
CA GLY A 28 8.17 -0.78 10.87
C GLY A 28 7.99 0.38 9.89
N MET A 29 8.97 0.58 9.01
CA MET A 29 8.86 1.59 7.96
C MET A 29 7.87 1.15 6.87
N LEU A 30 7.07 2.11 6.41
CA LEU A 30 6.03 1.93 5.39
C LEU A 30 6.48 2.37 3.99
N THR A 31 7.63 3.03 3.88
CA THR A 31 8.21 3.54 2.64
C THR A 31 9.72 3.38 2.69
N ILE A 32 10.35 3.21 1.53
CA ILE A 32 11.80 3.13 1.39
C ILE A 32 12.23 4.18 0.35
N ASP A 33 13.27 4.96 0.67
CA ASP A 33 13.79 5.96 -0.26
C ASP A 33 14.26 5.29 -1.57
N ASN A 34 13.88 5.89 -2.70
CA ASN A 34 14.18 5.42 -4.06
C ASN A 34 13.50 4.11 -4.49
N VAL A 35 12.46 3.67 -3.79
CA VAL A 35 11.58 2.58 -4.24
C VAL A 35 10.21 3.17 -4.62
N ASP A 36 9.72 2.84 -5.82
CA ASP A 36 8.39 3.23 -6.27
C ASP A 36 7.45 2.02 -6.24
N ASP A 37 6.70 1.89 -5.15
CA ASP A 37 5.73 0.80 -4.94
C ASP A 37 4.56 0.81 -5.95
N ALA A 38 4.41 1.87 -6.75
CA ALA A 38 3.42 1.92 -7.82
C ALA A 38 3.91 1.23 -9.10
N GLU A 39 5.19 1.43 -9.46
CA GLU A 39 5.82 0.82 -10.64
C GLU A 39 6.23 -0.65 -10.40
N GLU A 40 6.56 -1.01 -9.15
CA GLU A 40 7.00 -2.37 -8.78
C GLU A 40 5.84 -3.39 -8.65
N MET A 41 4.59 -2.95 -8.77
CA MET A 41 3.39 -3.77 -8.53
C MET A 41 2.94 -4.55 -9.78
#